data_AF-A0A3B0WBM1-F1
#
_entry.id   AF-A0A3B0WBM1-F1
#
_cell.length_a   1.000
_cell.length_b   1.000
_cell.length_c   1.000
_cell.angle_alpha   90.00
_cell.angle_beta   90.00
_cell.angle_gamma   90.00
#
_symmetry.space_group_name_H-M   'P 1'
#
loop_
_entity.id
_entity.type
_entity.pdbx_description
1 polymer ?
#
loop_
_entity_poly.entity_id
_entity_poly.type
_entity_poly.pdbx_seq_one_letter_code
_entity_poly.pdbx_strand_id
1 'polypeptide(L)'
;MFKLLLSFLMGVLYVYFLIFGHDVIQLILQGVVFGLLFLLVLGFSWSLMKNNTPIITRYALLMGSEDTIDERRYTRKVTVVWVLFFMVLLLYKVFIFLEMTDIGQNGLLEIYFYLGTGVLFMVEFYVRPFFLPSHKGNSFISFLIGLSQISLKNIWQFDRTHKI
;
A
#
# COMPACT_ATOMS: atom_id res chain seq x y z
N MET A 1 -11.13 14.25 15.82
CA MET A 1 -10.15 15.35 15.74
C MET A 1 -8.80 14.99 16.35
N PHE A 2 -8.73 14.51 17.61
CA PHE A 2 -7.47 14.13 18.28
C PHE A 2 -6.60 13.12 17.52
N LYS A 3 -7.18 12.03 16.99
CA LYS A 3 -6.44 11.00 16.22
C LYS A 3 -5.80 11.55 14.93
N LEU A 4 -6.48 12.50 14.27
CA LEU A 4 -5.98 13.16 13.05
C LEU A 4 -4.80 14.07 13.37
N LEU A 5 -4.91 14.87 14.43
CA LEU A 5 -3.83 15.73 14.91
C LEU A 5 -2.61 14.89 15.33
N LEU A 6 -2.83 13.79 16.05
CA LEU A 6 -1.77 12.87 16.47
C LEU A 6 -1.07 12.20 15.27
N SER A 7 -1.83 11.79 14.26
CA SER A 7 -1.28 11.20 13.03
C SER A 7 -0.46 12.23 12.23
N PHE A 8 -0.94 13.47 12.15
CA PHE A 8 -0.22 14.57 11.53
C PHE A 8 1.09 14.87 12.26
N LEU A 9 1.05 14.96 13.59
CA LEU A 9 2.24 15.17 14.42
C LEU A 9 3.25 14.03 14.27
N MET A 10 2.80 12.76 14.26
CA MET A 10 3.67 11.62 13.99
C MET A 10 4.33 11.72 12.61
N GLY A 11 3.58 12.13 11.58
CA GLY A 11 4.11 12.34 10.24
C GLY A 11 5.20 13.41 10.20
N VAL A 12 4.96 14.56 10.84
CA VAL A 12 5.94 15.66 10.94
C VAL A 12 7.20 15.21 11.70
N LEU A 13 7.03 14.54 12.84
CA LEU A 13 8.15 14.01 13.62
C LEU A 13 8.95 12.97 12.84
N TYR A 14 8.26 12.08 12.11
CA TYR A 14 8.90 11.10 11.24
C TYR A 14 9.77 11.77 10.17
N VAL A 15 9.24 12.77 9.47
CA VAL A 15 10.00 13.53 8.45
C VAL A 15 11.16 14.28 9.08
N TYR A 16 10.95 14.91 10.24
CA TYR A 16 12.01 15.61 10.98
C TYR A 16 13.17 14.66 11.33
N PHE A 17 12.88 13.49 11.92
CA PHE A 17 13.92 12.52 12.27
C PHE A 17 14.52 11.82 11.06
N LEU A 18 13.82 11.74 9.93
CA LEU A 18 14.39 11.23 8.69
C LEU A 18 15.48 12.17 8.15
N ILE A 19 15.27 13.49 8.25
CA ILE A 19 16.19 14.50 7.73
C ILE A 19 17.31 14.84 8.73
N PHE A 20 16.97 14.97 10.02
CA PHE A 20 17.88 15.46 11.07
C PHE A 20 18.29 14.38 12.08
N GLY A 21 17.71 13.18 12.00
CA GLY A 21 18.15 12.07 12.83
C GLY A 21 19.54 11.61 12.40
N HIS A 22 20.35 11.18 13.37
CA HIS A 22 21.67 10.61 13.13
C HIS A 22 21.77 9.21 13.76
N ASP A 23 22.68 8.40 13.22
CA ASP A 23 23.09 7.09 13.74
C ASP A 23 21.92 6.14 14.03
N VAL A 24 21.67 5.85 15.30
CA VAL A 24 20.68 4.89 15.79
C VAL A 24 19.26 5.29 15.38
N ILE A 25 18.96 6.59 15.33
CA ILE A 25 17.62 7.06 14.94
C ILE A 25 17.35 6.72 13.47
N GLN A 26 18.32 6.96 12.59
CA GLN A 26 18.18 6.61 11.17
C GLN A 26 18.10 5.11 10.96
N LEU A 27 18.89 4.33 11.70
CA LEU A 27 18.80 2.86 11.67
C LEU A 27 17.41 2.36 12.07
N ILE A 28 16.83 2.91 13.15
CA ILE A 28 15.48 2.56 13.59
C ILE A 28 14.45 2.92 12.51
N LEU A 29 14.51 4.14 11.96
CA LEU A 29 13.57 4.58 10.92
C LEU A 29 13.65 3.72 9.66
N GLN A 30 14.86 3.37 9.23
CA GLN A 30 15.06 2.48 8.10
C GLN A 30 14.53 1.07 8.39
N GLY A 31 14.74 0.56 9.60
CA GLY A 31 14.20 -0.72 10.05
C GLY A 31 12.67 -0.74 10.06
N VAL A 32 12.02 0.36 10.48
CA VAL A 32 10.56 0.51 10.43
C VAL A 32 10.06 0.47 8.99
N VAL A 33 10.67 1.22 8.07
CA VAL A 33 10.28 1.22 6.65
C VAL A 33 10.52 -0.15 6.01
N PHE A 34 11.65 -0.78 6.31
CA PHE A 34 11.95 -2.13 5.85
C PHE A 34 10.89 -3.13 6.32
N GLY A 35 10.58 -3.12 7.62
CA GLY A 35 9.54 -3.98 8.20
C GLY A 35 8.17 -3.73 7.57
N LEU A 36 7.81 -2.47 7.33
CA LEU A 36 6.57 -2.11 6.63
C LEU A 36 6.54 -2.67 5.21
N LEU A 37 7.59 -2.44 4.41
CA LEU A 37 7.69 -2.96 3.05
C LEU A 37 7.61 -4.49 3.02
N PHE A 38 8.33 -5.16 3.92
CA PHE A 38 8.31 -6.60 4.04
C PHE A 38 6.90 -7.13 4.34
N LEU A 39 6.20 -6.52 5.32
CA LEU A 39 4.82 -6.88 5.66
C LEU A 39 3.85 -6.62 4.51
N LEU A 40 4.03 -5.53 3.75
CA LEU A 40 3.21 -5.21 2.58
C LEU A 40 3.41 -6.23 1.46
N VAL A 41 4.66 -6.56 1.11
CA VAL A 41 4.99 -7.59 0.13
C VAL A 41 4.38 -8.93 0.56
N LEU A 42 4.59 -9.33 1.82
CA LEU A 42 4.09 -10.59 2.35
C LEU A 42 2.56 -10.64 2.31
N GLY A 43 1.89 -9.60 2.79
CA GLY A 43 0.42 -9.54 2.84
C GLY A 43 -0.21 -9.56 1.45
N PHE A 44 0.28 -8.74 0.53
CA PHE A 44 -0.22 -8.71 -0.85
C PHE A 44 0.08 -10.02 -1.60
N SER A 45 1.28 -10.58 -1.45
CA SER A 45 1.64 -11.85 -2.08
C SER A 45 0.83 -13.01 -1.53
N TRP A 46 0.62 -13.06 -0.22
CA TRP A 46 -0.21 -14.09 0.41
C TRP A 46 -1.66 -14.02 -0.09
N SER A 47 -2.18 -12.81 -0.31
CA SER A 47 -3.53 -12.63 -0.87
C SER A 47 -3.68 -13.13 -2.31
N LEU A 48 -2.59 -13.29 -3.06
CA LEU A 48 -2.61 -13.79 -4.45
C LEU A 48 -2.60 -15.33 -4.56
N MET A 49 -2.43 -16.05 -3.44
CA MET A 49 -2.40 -17.52 -3.42
C MET A 49 -3.75 -18.13 -3.87
N LYS A 50 -3.70 -19.38 -4.36
CA LYS A 50 -4.77 -20.03 -5.14
C LYS A 50 -6.16 -20.13 -4.47
N ASN A 51 -6.28 -19.92 -3.16
CA ASN A 51 -7.55 -20.00 -2.42
C ASN A 51 -7.90 -18.70 -1.67
N ASN A 52 -7.15 -17.63 -1.89
CA ASN A 52 -7.37 -16.35 -1.23
C ASN A 52 -7.93 -15.33 -2.21
N THR A 53 -8.77 -14.44 -1.72
CA THR A 53 -9.19 -13.27 -2.51
C THR A 53 -8.05 -12.25 -2.51
N PRO A 54 -7.61 -11.68 -3.66
CA PRO A 54 -6.58 -10.64 -3.68
C PRO A 54 -7.00 -9.42 -2.87
N ILE A 55 -6.06 -8.76 -2.16
CA ILE A 55 -6.38 -7.62 -1.27
C ILE A 55 -7.18 -6.54 -1.98
N ILE A 56 -6.83 -6.17 -3.22
CA ILE A 56 -7.53 -5.12 -3.95
C ILE A 56 -8.95 -5.54 -4.33
N THR A 57 -9.15 -6.82 -4.63
CA THR A 57 -10.50 -7.38 -4.85
C THR A 57 -11.33 -7.25 -3.58
N ARG A 58 -10.77 -7.55 -2.40
CA ARG A 58 -11.47 -7.39 -1.11
C ARG A 58 -11.87 -5.93 -0.88
N TYR A 59 -10.94 -4.99 -1.11
CA TYR A 59 -11.24 -3.57 -1.02
C TYR A 59 -12.36 -3.16 -1.97
N ALA A 60 -12.28 -3.55 -3.24
CA ALA A 60 -13.31 -3.23 -4.23
C ALA A 60 -14.70 -3.71 -3.79
N LEU A 61 -14.82 -4.98 -3.39
CA LEU A 61 -16.08 -5.56 -2.96
C LEU A 61 -16.61 -4.91 -1.67
N LEU A 62 -15.73 -4.59 -0.71
CA LEU A 62 -16.10 -3.87 0.51
C LEU A 62 -16.50 -2.40 0.24
N MET A 63 -16.04 -1.81 -0.86
CA MET A 63 -16.49 -0.49 -1.35
C MET A 63 -17.82 -0.58 -2.13
N GLY A 64 -18.40 -1.76 -2.26
CA GLY A 64 -19.67 -1.99 -2.96
C GLY A 64 -19.52 -2.21 -4.46
N SER A 65 -18.35 -2.65 -4.93
CA SER A 65 -18.16 -3.02 -6.33
C SER A 65 -18.96 -4.27 -6.70
N GLU A 66 -19.27 -4.43 -7.99
CA GLU A 66 -19.99 -5.60 -8.48
C GLU A 66 -19.09 -6.85 -8.41
N ASP A 67 -19.62 -7.94 -7.87
CA ASP A 67 -18.87 -9.20 -7.79
C ASP A 67 -18.85 -9.96 -9.13
N THR A 68 -18.18 -9.38 -10.12
CA THR A 68 -18.04 -9.96 -11.46
C THR A 68 -16.68 -10.64 -11.65
N ILE A 69 -16.64 -11.65 -12.53
CA ILE A 69 -15.39 -12.35 -12.89
C ILE A 69 -14.36 -11.38 -13.50
N ASP A 70 -14.82 -10.39 -14.25
CA ASP A 70 -13.95 -9.40 -14.89
C ASP A 70 -13.32 -8.46 -13.88
N GLU A 71 -14.09 -8.00 -12.89
CA GLU A 71 -13.56 -7.20 -11.79
C GLU A 71 -12.54 -7.99 -10.95
N ARG A 72 -12.81 -9.26 -10.65
CA ARG A 72 -11.85 -10.15 -9.95
C ARG A 72 -10.56 -10.33 -10.74
N ARG A 73 -10.64 -10.53 -12.07
CA ARG A 73 -9.46 -10.67 -12.94
C ARG A 73 -8.65 -9.38 -13.01
N TYR A 74 -9.32 -8.24 -13.16
CA TYR A 74 -8.68 -6.92 -13.18
C TYR A 74 -7.96 -6.63 -11.86
N THR A 75 -8.69 -6.68 -10.74
CA THR A 75 -8.14 -6.38 -9.40
C THR A 75 -7.03 -7.33 -8.97
N ARG A 76 -7.04 -8.59 -9.45
CA ARG A 76 -5.90 -9.51 -9.29
C ARG A 76 -4.65 -9.02 -10.01
N LYS A 77 -4.77 -8.57 -11.27
CA LYS A 77 -3.63 -7.99 -12.01
C LYS A 77 -3.09 -6.74 -11.32
N VAL A 78 -3.99 -5.87 -10.84
CA VAL A 78 -3.58 -4.69 -10.06
C VAL A 78 -2.84 -5.12 -8.80
N THR A 79 -3.32 -6.14 -8.08
CA THR A 79 -2.64 -6.66 -6.87
C THR A 79 -1.23 -7.17 -7.20
N VAL A 80 -1.03 -7.83 -8.34
CA VAL A 80 0.31 -8.24 -8.82
C VAL A 80 1.21 -7.02 -9.07
N VAL A 81 0.70 -5.95 -9.69
CA VAL A 81 1.47 -4.71 -9.89
C VAL A 81 1.94 -4.12 -8.56
N TRP A 82 1.07 -4.10 -7.54
CA TRP A 82 1.44 -3.65 -6.20
C TRP A 82 2.52 -4.53 -5.57
N VAL A 83 2.42 -5.86 -5.69
CA VAL A 83 3.46 -6.77 -5.19
C VAL A 83 4.80 -6.49 -5.87
N LEU A 84 4.82 -6.36 -7.20
CA LEU A 84 6.05 -6.08 -7.94
C LEU A 84 6.66 -4.74 -7.53
N PHE A 85 5.84 -3.69 -7.41
CA PHE A 85 6.29 -2.38 -6.95
C PHE A 85 6.95 -2.46 -5.55
N PHE A 86 6.26 -3.04 -4.57
CA PHE A 86 6.83 -3.17 -3.23
C PHE A 86 8.05 -4.09 -3.19
N MET A 87 8.07 -5.14 -4.00
CA MET A 87 9.20 -6.07 -4.09
C MET A 87 10.44 -5.39 -4.67
N VAL A 88 10.31 -4.56 -5.72
CA VAL A 88 11.42 -3.76 -6.26
C VAL A 88 11.99 -2.82 -5.20
N LEU A 89 11.13 -2.12 -4.46
CA LEU A 89 11.57 -1.22 -3.38
C LEU A 89 12.25 -1.98 -2.24
N LEU A 90 11.72 -3.15 -1.86
CA LEU A 90 12.31 -4.00 -0.82
C LEU A 90 13.69 -4.51 -1.25
N LEU A 91 13.83 -5.01 -2.48
CA LEU A 91 15.10 -5.48 -3.03
C LEU A 91 16.13 -4.35 -3.10
N TYR A 92 15.71 -3.16 -3.55
CA TYR A 92 16.56 -1.98 -3.56
C TYR A 92 17.03 -1.61 -2.14
N LYS A 93 16.16 -1.72 -1.14
CA LYS A 93 16.52 -1.48 0.27
C LYS A 93 17.51 -2.51 0.81
N VAL A 94 17.31 -3.79 0.48
CA VAL A 94 18.27 -4.86 0.82
C VAL A 94 19.62 -4.59 0.17
N PHE A 95 19.63 -4.18 -1.10
CA PHE A 95 20.83 -3.89 -1.85
C PHE A 95 21.64 -2.75 -1.20
N ILE A 96 20.99 -1.61 -0.93
CA ILE A 96 21.64 -0.48 -0.20
C ILE A 96 22.17 -0.92 1.16
N PHE A 97 21.41 -1.75 1.89
CA PHE A 97 21.83 -2.24 3.20
C PHE A 97 23.09 -3.14 3.10
N LEU A 98 23.16 -4.01 2.09
CA LEU A 98 24.29 -4.92 1.88
C LEU A 98 25.55 -4.18 1.39
N GLU A 99 25.41 -3.12 0.60
CA GLU A 99 26.53 -2.33 0.11
C GLU A 99 27.21 -1.46 1.19
N MET A 100 26.70 -1.47 2.44
CA MET A 100 27.22 -0.70 3.59
C MET A 100 27.55 0.77 3.24
N THR A 101 26.86 1.33 2.25
CA THR A 101 26.93 2.76 1.95
C THR A 101 26.33 3.50 3.13
N ASP A 102 27.17 4.30 3.78
CA ASP A 102 26.87 5.35 4.76
C ASP A 102 25.38 5.43 5.11
N ILE A 103 24.99 4.72 6.18
CA ILE A 103 23.62 4.37 6.60
C ILE A 103 22.71 5.61 6.79
N GLY A 104 23.19 6.83 6.56
CA GLY A 104 22.44 8.06 6.74
C GLY A 104 22.13 8.91 5.50
N GLN A 105 22.56 8.57 4.29
CA GLN A 105 22.49 9.56 3.19
C GLN A 105 21.24 9.48 2.27
N ASN A 106 20.56 8.34 2.16
CA ASN A 106 19.61 8.14 1.07
C ASN A 106 18.15 7.95 1.51
N GLY A 107 17.57 8.98 2.15
CA GLY A 107 16.11 9.10 2.38
C GLY A 107 15.26 9.19 1.09
N LEU A 108 15.90 9.12 -0.08
CA LEU A 108 15.25 9.12 -1.39
C LEU A 108 14.33 7.91 -1.58
N LEU A 109 14.67 6.75 -0.99
CA LEU A 109 13.85 5.55 -1.15
C LEU A 109 12.48 5.72 -0.48
N GLU A 110 12.44 6.33 0.69
CA GLU A 110 11.21 6.65 1.41
C GLU A 110 10.36 7.61 0.57
N ILE A 111 10.98 8.63 -0.03
CA ILE A 111 10.31 9.54 -0.97
C ILE A 111 9.71 8.77 -2.15
N TYR A 112 10.48 7.88 -2.79
CA TYR A 112 9.97 7.05 -3.89
C TYR A 112 8.87 6.09 -3.46
N PHE A 113 8.95 5.54 -2.24
CA PHE A 113 7.90 4.69 -1.69
C PHE A 113 6.59 5.46 -1.54
N TYR A 114 6.61 6.64 -0.91
CA TYR A 114 5.40 7.42 -0.69
C TYR A 114 4.84 7.99 -2.01
N LEU A 115 5.70 8.58 -2.85
CA LEU A 115 5.29 9.12 -4.14
C LEU A 115 4.79 8.02 -5.08
N GLY A 116 5.52 6.92 -5.20
CA GLY A 116 5.15 5.79 -6.05
C GLY A 116 3.84 5.14 -5.61
N THR A 117 3.62 5.02 -4.30
CA THR A 117 2.34 4.55 -3.74
C THR A 117 1.19 5.49 -4.13
N GLY A 118 1.38 6.81 -4.00
CA GLY A 118 0.40 7.82 -4.41
C GLY A 118 0.09 7.77 -5.91
N VAL A 119 1.12 7.64 -6.74
CA VAL A 119 0.99 7.49 -8.19
C VAL A 119 0.23 6.21 -8.54
N LEU A 120 0.54 5.07 -7.89
CA LEU A 120 -0.18 3.82 -8.14
C LEU A 120 -1.66 3.91 -7.80
N PHE A 121 -2.03 4.56 -6.69
CA PHE A 121 -3.44 4.83 -6.39
C PHE A 121 -4.10 5.73 -7.42
N MET A 122 -3.41 6.78 -7.87
CA MET A 122 -3.93 7.69 -8.89
C MET A 122 -4.15 6.96 -10.21
N VAL A 123 -3.16 6.17 -10.65
CA VAL A 123 -3.25 5.34 -11.86
C VAL A 123 -4.39 4.33 -11.71
N GLU A 124 -4.50 3.63 -10.59
CA GLU A 124 -5.59 2.66 -10.37
C GLU A 124 -6.97 3.33 -10.47
N PHE A 125 -7.13 4.52 -9.87
CA PHE A 125 -8.38 5.28 -9.95
C PHE A 125 -8.73 5.72 -11.37
N TYR A 126 -7.78 6.24 -12.14
CA TYR A 126 -8.05 6.71 -13.51
C TYR A 126 -8.16 5.56 -14.52
N VAL A 127 -7.41 4.48 -14.32
CA VAL A 127 -7.39 3.32 -15.23
C VAL A 127 -8.63 2.43 -15.02
N ARG A 128 -9.14 2.33 -13.78
CA ARG A 128 -10.30 1.48 -13.44
C ARG A 128 -11.52 1.73 -14.33
N PRO A 129 -11.98 2.97 -14.60
CA PRO A 129 -13.12 3.23 -15.50
C PRO A 129 -12.93 2.79 -16.96
N PHE A 130 -11.68 2.66 -17.43
CA PHE A 130 -11.41 2.16 -18.79
C PHE A 130 -11.60 0.65 -18.90
N PHE A 131 -11.32 -0.10 -17.83
CA PHE A 131 -11.48 -1.56 -17.80
C PHE A 131 -12.83 -2.01 -17.21
N LEU A 132 -13.46 -1.19 -16.36
CA LEU A 132 -14.73 -1.47 -15.70
C LEU A 132 -15.69 -0.27 -15.86
N PRO A 133 -16.37 -0.16 -17.02
CA PRO A 133 -17.22 1.00 -17.34
C PRO A 133 -18.43 1.18 -16.40
N SER A 134 -18.83 0.13 -15.66
CA SER A 134 -19.93 0.18 -14.68
C SER A 134 -19.65 1.08 -13.47
N HIS A 135 -18.38 1.46 -13.23
CA HIS A 135 -17.96 2.25 -12.07
C HIS A 135 -17.72 3.75 -12.34
N LYS A 136 -18.29 4.29 -13.42
CA LYS A 136 -18.18 5.71 -13.77
C LYS A 136 -19.08 6.56 -12.84
N GLY A 137 -18.57 6.97 -11.68
CA GLY A 137 -19.39 7.84 -10.80
C GLY A 137 -18.71 8.57 -9.64
N ASN A 138 -17.52 8.18 -9.20
CA ASN A 138 -16.97 8.72 -7.95
C ASN A 138 -15.80 9.68 -8.19
N SER A 139 -15.74 10.75 -7.40
CA SER A 139 -14.56 11.62 -7.28
C SER A 139 -13.41 10.87 -6.61
N PHE A 140 -12.16 11.21 -6.95
CA PHE A 140 -10.96 10.62 -6.31
C PHE A 140 -11.00 10.76 -4.79
N ILE A 141 -11.54 11.88 -4.29
CA ILE A 141 -11.70 12.10 -2.84
C ILE A 141 -12.70 11.11 -2.27
N SER A 142 -13.83 10.86 -2.93
CA SER A 142 -14.83 9.87 -2.51
C SER A 142 -14.24 8.46 -2.49
N PHE A 143 -13.37 8.14 -3.45
CA PHE A 143 -12.62 6.88 -3.47
C PHE A 143 -11.68 6.76 -2.26
N LEU A 144 -10.87 7.78 -1.96
CA LEU A 144 -9.98 7.79 -0.80
C LEU A 144 -10.75 7.71 0.53
N ILE A 145 -11.89 8.41 0.63
CA ILE A 145 -12.77 8.34 1.80
C ILE A 145 -13.30 6.91 1.96
N GLY A 146 -13.79 6.28 0.89
CA GLY A 146 -14.26 4.89 0.92
C GLY A 146 -13.18 3.90 1.36
N LEU A 147 -11.94 4.06 0.87
CA LEU A 147 -10.81 3.27 1.34
C LEU A 147 -10.55 3.46 2.84
N SER A 148 -10.61 4.70 3.33
CA SER A 148 -10.34 5.02 4.75
C SER A 148 -11.39 4.48 5.72
N GLN A 149 -12.62 4.24 5.26
CA GLN A 149 -13.72 3.72 6.07
C GLN A 149 -13.64 2.20 6.26
N ILE A 150 -12.90 1.49 5.41
CA ILE A 150 -12.77 0.04 5.49
C ILE A 150 -11.80 -0.34 6.60
N SER A 151 -12.29 -1.12 7.57
CA SER A 151 -11.44 -1.62 8.65
C SER A 151 -10.52 -2.74 8.19
N LEU A 152 -9.27 -2.73 8.65
CA LEU A 152 -8.28 -3.79 8.40
C LEU A 152 -8.80 -5.17 8.84
N LYS A 153 -9.59 -5.23 9.91
CA LYS A 153 -10.20 -6.47 10.40
C LYS A 153 -11.11 -7.10 9.33
N ASN A 154 -11.94 -6.31 8.68
CA ASN A 154 -12.88 -6.80 7.67
C ASN A 154 -12.15 -7.36 6.44
N ILE A 155 -11.04 -6.73 6.05
CA ILE A 155 -10.21 -7.19 4.92
C ILE A 155 -9.58 -8.56 5.21
N TRP A 156 -9.05 -8.75 6.41
CA TRP A 156 -8.44 -10.03 6.79
C TRP A 156 -9.47 -11.14 7.08
N GLN A 157 -10.69 -10.77 7.47
CA GLN A 157 -11.80 -11.71 7.70
C GLN A 157 -12.64 -12.01 6.45
N PHE A 158 -12.34 -11.34 5.32
CA PHE A 158 -13.11 -11.45 4.09
C PHE A 158 -13.30 -12.91 3.63
N ASP A 159 -12.19 -13.67 3.49
CA ASP A 159 -12.26 -15.07 3.03
C ASP A 159 -12.97 -16.01 4.02
N ARG A 160 -13.07 -15.64 5.30
CA ARG A 160 -13.80 -16.44 6.31
C ARG A 160 -15.31 -16.22 6.23
N THR A 161 -15.72 -15.03 5.81
CA THR A 161 -17.12 -14.57 5.81
C THR A 161 -17.77 -14.73 4.44
N HIS A 162 -16.99 -14.70 3.36
CA HIS A 162 -17.45 -14.74 1.97
C HIS A 162 -16.89 -15.96 1.23
N LYS A 163 -16.96 -17.15 1.85
CA LYS A 163 -16.58 -18.40 1.16
C LYS A 163 -17.43 -18.53 -0.11
N ILE A 164 -16.77 -18.48 -1.26
CA ILE A 164 -17.28 -19.00 -2.54
C ILE A 164 -17.13 -20.52 -2.51
#